data_AF-A0A5N1J8D6-F1
#
_entry.id   AF-A0A5N1J8D6-F1
#
_cell.length_a   1.000
_cell.length_b   1.000
_cell.length_c   1.000
_cell.angle_alpha   90.00
_cell.angle_beta   90.00
_cell.angle_gamma   90.00
#
_symmetry.space_group_name_H-M   'P 1'
#
loop_
_entity.id
_entity.type
_entity.pdbx_description
1 polymer ?
#
loop_
_entity_poly.entity_id
_entity_poly.type
_entity_poly.pdbx_seq_one_letter_code
_entity_poly.pdbx_strand_id
1 'polypeptide(L)' 'MCCWRKRGAEAQAIGRSRGGRSTKIHAVVDGCGRPVALRITPGQRGDAPIAIPLLEPLPPSNL' A
#
# COMPACT_ATOMS: atom_id res chain seq x y z
N MET A 1 -16.24 -18.90 -19.29
CA MET A 1 -15.23 -18.25 -18.43
C MET A 1 -15.56 -16.76 -18.37
N CYS A 2 -16.30 -16.31 -17.33
CA CYS A 2 -16.67 -14.90 -17.20
C CYS A 2 -15.42 -14.05 -16.95
N CYS A 3 -15.00 -13.29 -17.94
CA CYS A 3 -13.84 -12.41 -17.87
C CYS A 3 -14.21 -11.16 -17.05
N TRP A 4 -14.21 -11.29 -15.72
CA TRP A 4 -14.27 -10.13 -14.82
C TRP A 4 -13.00 -9.30 -15.01
N ARG A 5 -13.15 -8.15 -15.65
CA ARG A 5 -12.05 -7.19 -15.86
C ARG A 5 -11.56 -6.70 -14.50
N LYS A 6 -10.27 -6.90 -14.18
CA LYS A 6 -9.68 -6.64 -12.84
C LYS A 6 -9.68 -5.18 -12.36
N ARG A 7 -10.18 -4.23 -13.16
CA ARG A 7 -10.02 -2.79 -12.92
C ARG A 7 -10.52 -2.33 -11.55
N GLY A 8 -11.67 -2.83 -11.09
CA GLY A 8 -12.22 -2.44 -9.78
C GLY A 8 -11.41 -2.98 -8.59
N ALA A 9 -10.89 -4.21 -8.68
CA ALA A 9 -10.14 -4.80 -7.57
C ALA A 9 -8.81 -4.08 -7.33
N GLU A 10 -8.09 -3.74 -8.40
CA GLU A 10 -6.82 -2.98 -8.28
C GLU A 10 -7.06 -1.55 -7.78
N ALA A 11 -8.12 -0.89 -8.24
CA ALA A 11 -8.50 0.44 -7.75
C ALA A 11 -8.85 0.45 -6.26
N GLN A 12 -9.33 -0.67 -5.72
CA GLN A 12 -9.65 -0.84 -4.30
C GLN A 12 -8.49 -1.47 -3.50
N ALA A 13 -7.28 -1.49 -4.07
CA ALA A 13 -6.10 -2.08 -3.47
C ALA A 13 -6.24 -3.58 -3.10
N ILE A 14 -7.12 -4.31 -3.78
CA ILE A 14 -7.34 -5.74 -3.58
C ILE A 14 -6.45 -6.55 -4.53
N GLY A 15 -5.55 -7.30 -3.93
CA GLY A 15 -4.63 -8.20 -4.62
C GLY A 15 -5.16 -9.61 -4.84
N ARG A 16 -4.45 -10.36 -5.69
CA ARG A 16 -4.65 -11.79 -5.91
C ARG A 16 -3.30 -12.50 -5.77
N SER A 17 -3.25 -13.50 -4.91
CA SER A 17 -2.11 -14.40 -4.73
C SER A 17 -2.59 -15.85 -4.83
N ARG A 18 -1.66 -16.82 -4.73
CA ARG A 18 -2.02 -18.26 -4.65
C ARG A 18 -2.87 -18.58 -3.42
N GLY A 19 -2.78 -17.77 -2.36
CA GLY A 19 -3.58 -17.91 -1.13
C GLY A 19 -4.92 -17.18 -1.15
N GLY A 20 -5.33 -16.58 -2.27
CA GLY A 20 -6.60 -15.86 -2.38
C GLY A 20 -6.43 -14.34 -2.52
N ARG A 21 -7.37 -13.57 -1.97
CA ARG A 21 -7.37 -12.09 -2.05
C ARG A 21 -6.59 -11.51 -0.88
N SER A 22 -5.70 -10.55 -1.13
CA SER A 22 -4.87 -9.94 -0.08
C SER A 22 -4.58 -8.46 -0.33
N THR A 23 -4.32 -7.71 0.72
CA THR A 23 -4.00 -6.28 0.73
C THR A 23 -2.76 -6.03 1.59
N LYS A 24 -2.00 -4.98 1.31
CA LYS A 24 -0.87 -4.51 2.13
C LYS A 24 -1.16 -3.11 2.66
N ILE A 25 -0.81 -2.87 3.92
CA ILE A 25 -0.88 -1.56 4.57
C ILE A 25 0.55 -1.13 4.83
N HIS A 26 0.94 0.01 4.27
CA HIS A 26 2.23 0.65 4.46
C HIS A 26 2.02 1.85 5.36
N ALA A 27 2.80 1.95 6.44
CA ALA A 27 2.65 3.01 7.43
C ALA A 27 4.00 3.65 7.76
N VAL A 28 4.02 4.97 7.82
CA VAL A 28 5.07 5.71 8.54
C VAL A 28 4.53 5.97 9.94
N VAL A 29 5.35 5.71 10.95
CA VAL A 29 4.98 5.94 12.35
C VAL A 29 5.98 6.88 13.02
N ASP A 30 5.51 7.61 14.02
CA ASP A 30 6.39 8.37 14.92
C ASP A 30 7.11 7.44 15.92
N GLY A 31 7.98 8.01 16.76
CA GLY A 31 8.70 7.26 17.80
C GLY A 31 7.80 6.62 18.86
N CYS A 32 6.52 7.01 18.95
CA CYS A 32 5.51 6.41 19.82
C CYS A 32 4.64 5.37 19.09
N GLY A 33 4.90 5.08 17.81
CA GLY A 33 4.14 4.13 17.00
C GLY A 33 2.83 4.69 16.42
N ARG A 34 2.59 6.01 16.47
CA ARG A 34 1.37 6.60 15.89
C ARG A 34 1.54 6.75 14.38
N PRO A 35 0.58 6.31 13.56
CA PRO A 35 0.67 6.43 12.10
C PRO A 35 0.59 7.90 11.67
N VAL A 36 1.61 8.36 10.95
CA VAL A 36 1.73 9.71 10.38
C VAL A 36 1.29 9.73 8.92
N ALA A 37 1.56 8.65 8.18
CA ALA A 37 1.13 8.47 6.80
C ALA A 37 0.79 7.01 6.53
N LEU A 38 -0.21 6.78 5.66
CA LEU A 38 -0.68 5.45 5.30
C LEU A 38 -0.85 5.34 3.78
N ARG A 39 -0.45 4.20 3.21
CA ARG A 39 -0.81 3.80 1.84
C ARG A 39 -1.24 2.34 1.81
N ILE A 40 -2.25 2.05 0.99
CA ILE A 40 -2.78 0.69 0.83
C ILE A 40 -2.50 0.24 -0.60
N THR A 41 -2.03 -1.01 -0.77
CA THR A 41 -1.76 -1.58 -2.08
C THR A 41 -2.28 -3.02 -2.21
N PRO A 42 -2.53 -3.50 -3.43
CA PRO A 42 -2.76 -4.91 -3.69
C PRO A 42 -1.65 -5.79 -3.10
N GLY A 43 -2.02 -6.93 -2.50
CA GLY A 43 -1.07 -7.76 -1.75
C GLY A 43 0.08 -8.36 -2.57
N GLN A 44 -0.08 -8.54 -3.88
CA GLN A 44 1.01 -8.97 -4.77
C GLN A 44 1.99 -7.85 -5.15
N ARG A 45 1.73 -6.60 -4.77
CA ARG A 45 2.60 -5.47 -5.10
C ARG A 45 3.84 -5.48 -4.20
N GLY A 46 5.00 -5.19 -4.78
CA GLY A 46 6.25 -5.04 -4.02
C GLY A 46 6.24 -3.80 -3.14
N ASP A 47 7.03 -3.82 -2.07
CA ASP A 47 7.06 -2.76 -1.05
C ASP A 47 8.05 -1.63 -1.41
N ALA A 48 9.15 -1.97 -2.09
CA ALA A 48 10.18 -1.00 -2.49
C ALA A 48 9.63 0.21 -3.30
N PRO A 49 8.70 0.03 -4.27
CA PRO A 49 8.12 1.16 -5.00
C PRO A 49 7.22 2.08 -4.16
N ILE A 50 6.83 1.65 -2.95
CA ILE A 50 5.90 2.39 -2.09
C ILE A 50 6.64 3.29 -1.09
N ALA A 51 7.92 3.02 -0.82
CA ALA A 51 8.71 3.77 0.15
C ALA A 51 8.77 5.28 -0.16
N ILE A 52 9.24 5.69 -1.34
CA ILE A 52 9.34 7.11 -1.69
C ILE A 52 7.96 7.80 -1.69
N PRO A 53 6.93 7.26 -2.37
CA PRO A 53 5.60 7.86 -2.31
C PRO A 53 5.01 7.93 -0.90
N LEU A 54 5.36 7.01 0.01
CA LEU A 54 4.87 7.04 1.39
C LEU A 54 5.53 8.16 2.22
N LEU A 55 6.75 8.54 1.89
CA LEU A 55 7.51 9.59 2.58
C LEU A 55 7.26 11.00 2.03
N GLU A 56 6.85 11.12 0.76
CA GLU A 56 6.57 12.39 0.08
C GLU A 56 5.66 13.38 0.85
N PRO A 57 4.56 12.97 1.53
CA PRO A 57 3.70 13.91 2.27
C PRO A 57 4.28 14.32 3.63
N LEU A 58 5.41 13.75 4.06
CA LEU A 58 6.01 14.08 5.35
C LEU A 58 6.75 15.41 5.27
N PRO A 59 6.80 16.17 6.38
CA PRO A 59 7.66 17.33 6.46
C PRO A 59 9.12 16.93 6.24
N PRO A 60 9.96 17.83 5.70
CA PRO A 60 11.39 17.59 5.60
C PRO A 60 11.96 17.30 7.00
N SER A 61 12.93 16.38 7.03
CA SER A 61 13.67 16.08 8.25
C SER A 61 14.43 17.34 8.68
N ASN A 62 14.17 17.85 9.89
CA ASN A 62 14.92 18.97 10.48
C ASN A 62 16.27 18.51 11.09
N LEU A 63 16.98 17.60 10.40
CA LEU A 63 18.32 17.16 10.78
C LEU A 63 19.38 18.14 10.26
#